data_AF-A0A9W4D286-F1
#
_entry.id   AF-A0A9W4D286-F1
#
_cell.length_a   1.000
_cell.length_b   1.000
_cell.length_c   1.000
_cell.angle_alpha   90.00
_cell.angle_beta   90.00
_cell.angle_gamma   90.00
#
_symmetry.space_group_name_H-M   'P 1'
#
loop_
_entity.id
_entity.type
_entity.pdbx_description
1 polymer ?
#
loop_
_entity_poly.entity_id
_entity_poly.type
_entity_poly.pdbx_seq_one_letter_code
_entity_poly.pdbx_strand_id
1 'polypeptide(L)'
;MVATPEKLETITSASTSTEGQNRVAVLLMGYGEVESYEDFANYNEQALNLLTAKFAPVPTWIYPPLAKLLAMFDLHEWSHQHGNFISPHNAIFEKQRAGIEQHLKEKWGDRIKVFKAFNFCAPFLPEQVLTEIKAEGFDKLLIYPLLVVDSIFTSGIAVEQVNKALEKLADEDEHWVKGQRYLPSFYNEPDYIQLLGQLVEDKIQKELIQAYLPSQIGIVLMNHGCPHKAKGFTSGIDESQALYEQVRETLINRYPLISVGWLNHDTPLIEWTQPNAQLAANNLIELGAKAIVFMPIGFATENHETLLDVEHIIEALRRKYSEITYVQMECVNDHPEFLKMAADWANPQIDVLFNEMALAVNPALANVHSHDDHHHHSHDHDHHHHHDHGHHHHH
;
A
#
# COMPACT_ATOMS: atom_id res chain seq x y z
N MET A 1 -4.75 -54.40 57.30
CA MET A 1 -4.78 -53.19 58.16
C MET A 1 -4.05 -52.09 57.43
N VAL A 2 -4.82 -51.05 57.08
CA VAL A 2 -4.49 -49.64 56.87
C VAL A 2 -3.15 -49.31 56.17
N ALA A 3 -3.24 -48.98 54.87
CA ALA A 3 -2.33 -48.05 54.22
C ALA A 3 -3.16 -46.83 53.78
N THR A 4 -2.77 -45.67 54.30
CA THR A 4 -3.28 -44.31 54.06
C THR A 4 -3.15 -43.88 52.60
N PRO A 5 -4.06 -43.04 52.07
CA PRO A 5 -3.87 -42.42 50.76
C PRO A 5 -3.02 -41.15 50.88
N GLU A 6 -2.01 -41.03 50.00
CA GLU A 6 -1.23 -39.82 49.78
C GLU A 6 -2.11 -38.68 49.26
N LYS A 7 -1.94 -37.53 49.89
CA LYS A 7 -2.62 -36.28 49.58
C LYS A 7 -1.91 -35.65 48.39
N LEU A 8 -2.56 -35.63 47.22
CA LEU A 8 -2.10 -34.81 46.10
C LEU A 8 -2.19 -33.33 46.51
N GLU A 9 -1.04 -32.72 46.78
CA GLU A 9 -0.92 -31.27 46.85
C GLU A 9 -1.10 -30.71 45.44
N THR A 10 -2.24 -30.09 45.24
CA THR A 10 -2.54 -29.29 44.05
C THR A 10 -1.63 -28.07 44.10
N ILE A 11 -0.53 -28.11 43.34
CA ILE A 11 0.26 -26.92 43.03
C ILE A 11 -0.68 -26.01 42.24
N THR A 12 -1.30 -25.08 42.95
CA THR A 12 -2.00 -23.96 42.37
C THR A 12 -0.90 -23.09 41.77
N SER A 13 -0.63 -23.26 40.48
CA SER A 13 0.13 -22.29 39.71
C SER A 13 -0.69 -21.01 39.76
N ALA A 14 -0.34 -20.14 40.70
CA ALA A 14 -0.74 -18.75 40.70
C ALA A 14 -0.24 -18.19 39.38
N SER A 15 -1.12 -18.17 38.38
CA SER A 15 -0.95 -17.39 37.17
C SER A 15 -0.97 -15.93 37.62
N THR A 16 0.20 -15.41 37.99
CA THR A 16 0.48 -13.98 37.89
C THR A 16 0.27 -13.63 36.42
N SER A 17 -0.94 -13.15 36.13
CA SER A 17 -1.31 -12.58 34.84
C SER A 17 -0.33 -11.46 34.51
N THR A 18 0.59 -11.74 33.60
CA THR A 18 1.28 -10.73 32.80
C THR A 18 0.23 -10.05 31.92
N GLU A 19 -0.44 -9.04 32.46
CA GLU A 19 -1.36 -8.16 31.70
C GLU A 19 -0.66 -7.43 30.52
N GLY A 20 0.66 -7.57 30.38
CA GLY A 20 1.46 -6.98 29.30
C GLY A 20 1.78 -7.87 28.08
N GLN A 21 1.17 -9.05 27.88
CA GLN A 21 1.61 -10.03 26.86
C GLN A 21 0.56 -10.44 25.80
N ASN A 22 -0.37 -9.55 25.44
CA ASN A 22 -1.29 -9.83 24.35
C ASN A 22 -1.89 -8.54 23.76
N ARG A 23 -1.06 -7.69 23.14
CA ARG A 23 -1.51 -6.41 22.56
C ARG A 23 -1.13 -6.33 21.09
N VAL A 24 -2.08 -5.89 20.28
CA VAL A 24 -1.91 -5.79 18.81
C VAL A 24 -1.66 -4.34 18.41
N ALA A 25 -0.50 -4.09 17.81
CA ALA A 25 -0.23 -2.86 17.10
C ALA A 25 -0.71 -3.00 15.66
N VAL A 26 -1.61 -2.10 15.24
CA VAL A 26 -1.98 -1.95 13.84
C VAL A 26 -1.05 -0.90 13.25
N LEU A 27 -0.09 -1.33 12.44
CA LEU A 27 0.83 -0.44 11.74
C LEU A 27 0.15 0.00 10.44
N LEU A 28 -0.61 1.10 10.51
CA LEU A 28 -1.31 1.69 9.38
C LEU A 28 -0.31 2.49 8.55
N MET A 29 -0.03 2.03 7.32
CA MET A 29 1.01 2.60 6.47
C MET A 29 0.43 3.41 5.32
N GLY A 30 0.95 4.62 5.13
CA GLY A 30 0.66 5.50 4.01
C GLY A 30 1.93 5.83 3.22
N TYR A 31 1.77 6.54 2.11
CA TYR A 31 2.92 7.04 1.35
C TYR A 31 3.68 8.08 2.19
N GLY A 32 2.94 9.06 2.73
CA GLY A 32 3.50 10.24 3.37
C GLY A 32 4.02 11.21 2.33
N GLU A 33 3.68 12.49 2.45
CA GLU A 33 4.20 13.55 1.57
C GLU A 33 4.92 14.64 2.35
N VAL A 34 5.69 15.44 1.62
CA VAL A 34 6.51 16.50 2.19
C VAL A 34 5.63 17.63 2.74
N GLU A 35 5.73 17.90 4.04
CA GLU A 35 5.04 19.03 4.70
C GLU A 35 5.94 20.28 4.86
N SER A 36 7.26 20.11 4.72
CA SER A 36 8.26 21.18 4.77
C SER A 36 9.19 21.10 3.57
N TYR A 37 9.38 22.23 2.88
CA TYR A 37 10.24 22.31 1.70
C TYR A 37 11.71 21.93 1.95
N GLU A 38 12.16 22.03 3.20
CA GLU A 38 13.51 21.58 3.60
C GLU A 38 13.68 20.06 3.48
N ASP A 39 12.57 19.30 3.52
CA ASP A 39 12.57 17.84 3.51
C ASP A 39 12.48 17.24 2.10
N PHE A 40 12.24 18.05 1.05
CA PHE A 40 12.12 17.55 -0.34
C PHE A 40 13.31 16.70 -0.77
N ALA A 41 14.53 17.13 -0.45
CA ALA A 41 15.73 16.39 -0.85
C ALA A 41 15.78 15.00 -0.18
N ASN A 42 15.41 14.90 1.10
CA ASN A 42 15.41 13.63 1.83
C ASN A 42 14.28 12.71 1.36
N TYR A 43 13.11 13.28 1.05
CA TYR A 43 11.98 12.56 0.47
C TYR A 43 12.31 12.01 -0.92
N ASN A 44 12.82 12.87 -1.81
CA ASN A 44 13.20 12.48 -3.16
C ASN A 44 14.32 11.44 -3.17
N GLU A 45 15.29 11.53 -2.27
CA GLU A 45 16.35 10.52 -2.17
C GLU A 45 15.78 9.15 -1.79
N GLN A 46 14.88 9.10 -0.81
CA GLN A 46 14.23 7.85 -0.40
C GLN A 46 13.31 7.28 -1.48
N ALA A 47 12.46 8.12 -2.07
CA ALA A 47 11.56 7.74 -3.17
C ALA A 47 12.37 7.21 -4.36
N LEU A 48 13.40 7.94 -4.79
CA LEU A 48 14.23 7.56 -5.91
C LEU A 48 15.01 6.26 -5.63
N ASN A 49 15.59 6.10 -4.44
CA ASN A 49 16.32 4.89 -4.08
C ASN A 49 15.40 3.66 -4.10
N LEU A 50 14.21 3.76 -3.51
CA LEU A 50 13.29 2.63 -3.39
C LEU A 50 12.56 2.32 -4.71
N LEU A 51 12.11 3.34 -5.45
CA LEU A 51 11.37 3.16 -6.69
C LEU A 51 12.30 2.83 -7.86
N THR A 52 13.42 3.54 -8.01
CA THR A 52 14.36 3.32 -9.13
C THR A 52 14.99 1.94 -9.06
N ALA A 53 15.30 1.44 -7.85
CA ALA A 53 15.81 0.09 -7.66
C ALA A 53 14.85 -1.00 -8.21
N LYS A 54 13.54 -0.74 -8.24
CA LYS A 54 12.55 -1.66 -8.85
C LYS A 54 12.64 -1.66 -10.37
N PHE A 55 13.07 -0.58 -11.01
CA PHE A 55 13.26 -0.52 -12.46
C PHE A 55 14.64 -1.00 -12.91
N ALA A 56 15.72 -0.53 -12.27
CA ALA A 56 17.09 -0.82 -12.67
C ALA A 56 18.05 -0.76 -11.47
N PRO A 57 19.16 -1.53 -11.49
CA PRO A 57 20.20 -1.40 -10.47
C PRO A 57 20.99 -0.08 -10.69
N VAL A 58 20.59 0.98 -10.00
CA VAL A 58 21.31 2.27 -10.03
C VAL A 58 22.24 2.36 -8.81
N PRO A 59 23.52 2.71 -8.99
CA PRO A 59 24.45 2.91 -7.87
C PRO A 59 23.94 3.96 -6.87
N THR A 60 23.99 3.63 -5.58
CA THR A 60 23.41 4.46 -4.50
C THR A 60 23.99 5.87 -4.40
N TRP A 61 25.24 6.07 -4.81
CA TRP A 61 25.89 7.39 -4.82
C TRP A 61 25.29 8.39 -5.81
N ILE A 62 24.46 7.92 -6.76
CA ILE A 62 23.78 8.77 -7.75
C ILE A 62 22.53 9.43 -7.16
N TYR A 63 21.89 8.83 -6.14
CA TYR A 63 20.62 9.31 -5.62
C TYR A 63 20.70 10.68 -4.92
N PRO A 64 21.67 10.96 -4.02
CA PRO A 64 21.73 12.25 -3.31
C PRO A 64 21.83 13.49 -4.22
N PRO A 65 22.70 13.54 -5.27
CA PRO A 65 22.75 14.71 -6.15
C PRO A 65 21.51 14.86 -7.01
N LEU A 66 20.90 13.76 -7.48
CA LEU A 66 19.67 13.82 -8.28
C LEU A 66 18.47 14.25 -7.44
N ALA A 67 18.38 13.78 -6.20
CA ALA A 67 17.33 14.16 -5.26
C ALA A 67 17.34 15.66 -4.95
N LYS A 68 18.52 16.27 -4.79
CA LYS A 68 18.66 17.72 -4.61
C LYS A 68 18.20 18.52 -5.84
N LEU A 69 18.47 18.01 -7.04
CA LEU A 69 18.03 18.65 -8.27
C LEU A 69 16.50 18.58 -8.41
N LEU A 70 15.90 17.41 -8.17
CA LEU A 70 14.44 17.24 -8.16
C LEU A 70 13.79 18.17 -7.12
N ALA A 71 14.36 18.23 -5.91
CA ALA A 71 13.87 19.12 -4.85
C ALA A 71 13.84 20.61 -5.25
N MET A 72 14.75 21.06 -6.14
CA MET A 72 14.70 22.43 -6.66
C MET A 72 13.53 22.64 -7.63
N PHE A 73 13.17 21.63 -8.43
CA PHE A 73 12.01 21.68 -9.33
C PHE A 73 10.71 21.63 -8.54
N ASP A 74 10.59 20.70 -7.59
CA ASP A 74 9.40 20.56 -6.73
C ASP A 74 9.19 21.82 -5.89
N LEU A 75 10.27 22.40 -5.35
CA LEU A 75 10.21 23.68 -4.65
C LEU A 75 9.66 24.78 -5.57
N HIS A 76 10.11 24.86 -6.82
CA HIS A 76 9.65 25.88 -7.75
C HIS A 76 8.15 25.71 -8.07
N GLU A 77 7.71 24.49 -8.34
CA GLU A 77 6.31 24.18 -8.61
C GLU A 77 5.42 24.48 -7.39
N TRP A 78 5.71 23.88 -6.24
CA TRP A 78 4.86 23.97 -5.05
C TRP A 78 4.86 25.39 -4.47
N SER A 79 6.01 26.07 -4.42
CA SER A 79 6.09 27.44 -3.86
C SER A 79 5.61 28.51 -4.83
N HIS A 80 6.16 28.54 -6.05
CA HIS A 80 5.97 29.68 -6.95
C HIS A 80 4.79 29.53 -7.90
N GLN A 81 4.45 28.31 -8.31
CA GLN A 81 3.34 28.07 -9.25
C GLN A 81 2.01 27.81 -8.52
N HIS A 82 2.05 27.17 -7.35
CA HIS A 82 0.86 26.83 -6.57
C HIS A 82 0.73 27.56 -5.23
N GLY A 83 1.37 28.73 -5.09
CA GLY A 83 1.10 29.65 -3.98
C GLY A 83 1.51 29.13 -2.59
N ASN A 84 2.63 28.43 -2.52
CA ASN A 84 3.10 27.69 -1.34
C ASN A 84 2.19 26.50 -0.97
N PHE A 85 1.92 25.65 -1.96
CA PHE A 85 1.22 24.39 -1.75
C PHE A 85 1.94 23.53 -0.70
N ILE A 86 1.14 22.96 0.20
CA ILE A 86 1.54 21.96 1.17
C ILE A 86 0.54 20.84 1.04
N SER A 87 1.02 19.61 0.85
CA SER A 87 0.14 18.47 0.68
C SER A 87 -0.72 18.25 1.93
N PRO A 88 -2.04 18.07 1.78
CA PRO A 88 -2.91 17.71 2.90
C PRO A 88 -2.82 16.22 3.28
N HIS A 89 -2.03 15.42 2.54
CA HIS A 89 -1.96 13.96 2.69
C HIS A 89 -1.75 13.52 4.14
N ASN A 90 -0.72 14.05 4.80
CA ASN A 90 -0.35 13.61 6.16
C ASN A 90 -1.43 13.95 7.20
N ALA A 91 -2.09 15.09 7.04
CA ALA A 91 -3.17 15.54 7.91
C ALA A 91 -4.43 14.69 7.72
N ILE A 92 -4.80 14.38 6.48
CA ILE A 92 -5.94 13.49 6.17
C ILE A 92 -5.64 12.07 6.66
N PHE A 93 -4.42 11.57 6.42
CA PHE A 93 -4.01 10.24 6.89
C PHE A 93 -4.04 10.12 8.42
N GLU A 94 -3.73 11.19 9.16
CA GLU A 94 -3.92 11.20 10.61
C GLU A 94 -5.39 11.08 11.01
N LYS A 95 -6.30 11.76 10.31
CA LYS A 95 -7.74 11.60 10.55
C LYS A 95 -8.21 10.18 10.22
N GLN A 96 -7.69 9.60 9.14
CA GLN A 96 -7.95 8.20 8.80
C GLN A 96 -7.48 7.26 9.90
N ARG A 97 -6.23 7.40 10.36
CA ARG A 97 -5.67 6.64 11.49
C ARG A 97 -6.54 6.77 12.74
N ALA A 98 -6.92 7.99 13.11
CA ALA A 98 -7.72 8.25 14.30
C ALA A 98 -9.14 7.66 14.21
N GLY A 99 -9.80 7.79 13.05
CA GLY A 99 -11.14 7.24 12.81
C GLY A 99 -11.15 5.71 12.79
N ILE A 100 -10.17 5.09 12.14
CA ILE A 100 -9.99 3.63 12.14
C ILE A 100 -9.72 3.15 13.57
N GLU A 101 -8.85 3.82 14.32
CA GLU A 101 -8.57 3.47 15.72
C GLU A 101 -9.83 3.54 16.59
N GLN A 102 -10.66 4.58 16.41
CA GLN A 102 -11.90 4.72 17.15
C GLN A 102 -12.80 3.50 16.95
N HIS A 103 -13.06 3.09 15.70
CA HIS A 103 -13.88 1.93 15.40
C HIS A 103 -13.26 0.62 15.90
N LEU A 104 -11.94 0.45 15.81
CA LEU A 104 -11.28 -0.74 16.35
C LEU A 104 -11.36 -0.81 17.88
N LYS A 105 -11.24 0.33 18.57
CA LYS A 105 -11.35 0.41 20.03
C LYS A 105 -12.76 0.08 20.53
N GLU A 106 -13.81 0.35 19.76
CA GLU A 106 -15.18 -0.06 20.11
C GLU A 106 -15.29 -1.58 20.33
N LYS A 107 -14.53 -2.38 19.58
CA LYS A 107 -14.52 -3.85 19.70
C LYS A 107 -13.42 -4.37 20.61
N TRP A 108 -12.20 -3.83 20.50
CA TRP A 108 -11.01 -4.44 21.11
C TRP A 108 -10.50 -3.72 22.36
N GLY A 109 -10.95 -2.49 22.62
CA GLY A 109 -10.50 -1.64 23.73
C GLY A 109 -9.01 -1.29 23.63
N ASP A 110 -8.37 -1.06 24.77
CA ASP A 110 -6.95 -0.64 24.87
C ASP A 110 -5.93 -1.73 24.53
N ARG A 111 -6.40 -2.92 24.15
CA ARG A 111 -5.56 -4.02 23.66
C ARG A 111 -5.03 -3.77 22.26
N ILE A 112 -5.57 -2.77 21.55
CA ILE A 112 -5.10 -2.33 20.25
C ILE A 112 -4.69 -0.86 20.29
N LYS A 113 -3.75 -0.49 19.41
CA LYS A 113 -3.46 0.91 19.04
C LYS A 113 -3.10 0.95 17.56
N VAL A 114 -3.54 1.99 16.87
CA VAL A 114 -3.20 2.20 15.46
C VAL A 114 -2.05 3.20 15.38
N PHE A 115 -0.92 2.73 14.88
CA PHE A 115 0.28 3.51 14.67
C PHE A 115 0.36 3.91 13.20
N LYS A 116 0.57 5.20 12.93
CA LYS A 116 0.82 5.70 11.59
C LYS A 116 2.29 5.53 11.23
N ALA A 117 2.55 4.95 10.07
CA ALA A 117 3.87 4.96 9.45
C ALA A 117 3.78 5.46 8.00
N PHE A 118 4.85 6.11 7.55
CA PHE A 118 5.01 6.60 6.19
C PHE A 118 6.21 5.94 5.53
N ASN A 119 6.07 5.65 4.24
CA ASN A 119 7.16 5.05 3.47
C ASN A 119 8.35 6.01 3.29
N PHE A 120 8.11 7.33 3.28
CA PHE A 120 9.14 8.31 2.90
C PHE A 120 9.32 9.47 3.88
N CYS A 121 8.40 9.64 4.85
CA CYS A 121 8.37 10.81 5.72
C CYS A 121 8.73 10.48 7.18
N ALA A 122 9.88 11.00 7.62
CA ALA A 122 10.21 11.08 9.05
C ALA A 122 9.31 12.10 9.77
N PRO A 123 9.06 11.96 11.09
CA PRO A 123 9.57 10.96 12.02
C PRO A 123 8.75 9.65 12.08
N PHE A 124 7.98 9.33 11.03
CA PHE A 124 7.08 8.18 11.00
C PHE A 124 7.58 7.05 10.08
N LEU A 125 8.88 6.91 9.85
CA LEU A 125 9.42 5.79 9.08
C LEU A 125 9.19 4.46 9.82
N PRO A 126 9.04 3.31 9.13
CA PRO A 126 8.73 2.04 9.80
C PRO A 126 9.69 1.65 10.93
N GLU A 127 10.98 1.94 10.78
CA GLU A 127 11.99 1.70 11.84
C GLU A 127 11.73 2.53 13.11
N GLN A 128 11.34 3.79 12.95
CA GLN A 128 11.03 4.70 14.06
C GLN A 128 9.75 4.26 14.78
N VAL A 129 8.71 3.94 14.01
CA VAL A 129 7.40 3.54 14.54
C VAL A 129 7.47 2.15 15.18
N LEU A 130 8.20 1.19 14.61
CA LEU A 130 8.39 -0.12 15.24
C LEU A 130 9.19 -0.04 16.54
N THR A 131 10.11 0.92 16.64
CA THR A 131 10.81 1.20 17.91
C THR A 131 9.84 1.70 18.98
N GLU A 132 8.92 2.61 18.62
CA GLU A 132 7.82 3.05 19.50
C GLU A 132 6.91 1.88 19.91
N ILE A 133 6.49 1.05 18.95
CA ILE A 133 5.64 -0.11 19.18
C ILE A 133 6.29 -1.08 20.19
N LYS A 134 7.58 -1.41 20.00
CA LYS A 134 8.36 -2.26 20.93
C LYS A 134 8.42 -1.63 22.32
N ALA A 135 8.68 -0.32 22.41
CA ALA A 135 8.78 0.39 23.68
C ALA A 135 7.45 0.49 24.44
N GLU A 136 6.32 0.57 23.73
CA GLU A 136 4.97 0.58 24.32
C GLU A 136 4.46 -0.81 24.72
N GLY A 137 5.24 -1.87 24.49
CA GLY A 137 4.91 -3.23 24.92
C GLY A 137 3.80 -3.89 24.12
N PHE A 138 3.62 -3.50 22.85
CA PHE A 138 2.89 -4.33 21.90
C PHE A 138 3.80 -5.48 21.48
N ASP A 139 3.24 -6.66 21.25
CA ASP A 139 4.00 -7.86 20.89
C ASP A 139 3.40 -8.58 19.67
N LYS A 140 2.27 -8.10 19.15
CA LYS A 140 1.65 -8.59 17.92
C LYS A 140 1.50 -7.45 16.92
N LEU A 141 1.77 -7.72 15.66
CA LEU A 141 1.83 -6.72 14.61
C LEU A 141 0.84 -7.06 13.47
N LEU A 142 -0.11 -6.18 13.22
CA LEU A 142 -0.86 -6.16 11.97
C LEU A 142 -0.24 -5.11 11.05
N ILE A 143 0.43 -5.55 9.99
CA ILE A 143 0.93 -4.66 8.93
C ILE A 143 -0.27 -4.31 8.04
N TYR A 144 -0.63 -3.04 8.00
CA TYR A 144 -1.80 -2.57 7.26
C TYR A 144 -1.45 -1.38 6.37
N PRO A 145 -0.92 -1.61 5.16
CA PRO A 145 -0.83 -0.57 4.17
C PRO A 145 -2.24 -0.16 3.71
N LEU A 146 -2.62 1.10 3.91
CA LEU A 146 -3.91 1.62 3.47
C LEU A 146 -3.83 1.94 1.97
N LEU A 147 -3.69 0.89 1.16
CA LEU A 147 -3.47 0.97 -0.29
C LEU A 147 -4.65 0.37 -1.02
N VAL A 148 -5.20 1.12 -1.97
CA VAL A 148 -6.31 0.64 -2.80
C VAL A 148 -5.88 -0.58 -3.62
N VAL A 149 -4.69 -0.54 -4.22
CA VAL A 149 -4.14 -1.61 -5.07
C VAL A 149 -2.75 -2.05 -4.60
N ASP A 150 -2.44 -3.32 -4.79
CA ASP A 150 -1.17 -3.96 -4.49
C ASP A 150 -0.18 -3.74 -5.65
N SER A 151 1.05 -3.37 -5.33
CA SER A 151 2.12 -3.19 -6.31
C SER A 151 3.48 -3.30 -5.66
N ILE A 152 4.48 -3.75 -6.41
CA ILE A 152 5.87 -3.74 -5.95
C ILE A 152 6.38 -2.33 -5.62
N PHE A 153 5.73 -1.29 -6.17
CA PHE A 153 6.03 0.11 -5.91
C PHE A 153 5.26 0.70 -4.73
N THR A 154 4.31 -0.03 -4.13
CA THR A 154 3.50 0.43 -3.00
C THR A 154 3.63 -0.53 -1.82
N SER A 155 2.79 -1.56 -1.76
CA SER A 155 2.79 -2.59 -0.72
C SER A 155 4.11 -3.35 -0.64
N GLY A 156 4.75 -3.61 -1.78
CA GLY A 156 6.07 -4.23 -1.84
C GLY A 156 7.14 -3.40 -1.12
N ILE A 157 7.07 -2.07 -1.21
CA ILE A 157 7.97 -1.17 -0.47
C ILE A 157 7.63 -1.18 1.02
N ALA A 158 6.35 -1.10 1.37
CA ALA A 158 5.90 -1.13 2.76
C ALA A 158 6.40 -2.39 3.49
N VAL A 159 6.19 -3.57 2.90
CA VAL A 159 6.64 -4.85 3.46
C VAL A 159 8.18 -4.93 3.51
N GLU A 160 8.88 -4.47 2.46
CA GLU A 160 10.35 -4.44 2.44
C GLU A 160 10.92 -3.60 3.59
N GLN A 161 10.35 -2.41 3.84
CA GLN A 161 10.80 -1.53 4.92
C GLN A 161 10.50 -2.11 6.29
N VAL A 162 9.30 -2.67 6.49
CA VAL A 162 8.94 -3.33 7.76
C VAL A 162 9.87 -4.50 8.05
N ASN A 163 10.14 -5.36 7.06
CA ASN A 163 11.04 -6.50 7.25
C ASN A 163 12.46 -6.06 7.64
N LYS A 164 13.01 -5.06 6.94
CA LYS A 164 14.33 -4.49 7.29
C LYS A 164 14.36 -3.88 8.69
N ALA A 165 13.30 -3.19 9.08
CA ALA A 165 13.19 -2.61 10.41
C ALA A 165 13.08 -3.68 11.51
N LEU A 166 12.30 -4.74 11.29
CA LEU A 166 12.19 -5.87 12.21
C LEU A 166 13.53 -6.60 12.37
N GLU A 167 14.26 -6.84 11.27
CA GLU A 167 15.59 -7.45 11.31
C GLU A 167 16.57 -6.66 12.19
N LYS A 168 16.57 -5.33 12.07
CA LYS A 168 17.43 -4.46 12.90
C LYS A 168 17.04 -4.44 14.38
N LEU A 169 15.75 -4.63 14.68
CA LEU A 169 15.19 -4.58 16.04
C LEU A 169 15.11 -5.96 16.71
N ALA A 170 15.56 -7.00 16.03
CA ALA A 170 15.61 -8.36 16.54
C ALA A 170 16.66 -8.47 17.65
N ASP A 171 16.29 -9.13 18.74
CA ASP A 171 17.22 -9.51 19.80
C ASP A 171 17.89 -10.85 19.43
N GLU A 172 19.08 -11.15 19.98
CA GLU A 172 19.89 -12.32 19.57
C GLU A 172 19.20 -13.66 19.83
N ASP A 173 18.49 -13.78 20.96
CA ASP A 173 17.92 -15.05 21.42
C ASP A 173 16.45 -15.25 21.04
N GLU A 174 15.65 -14.18 21.00
CA GLU A 174 14.22 -14.24 20.71
C GLU A 174 13.66 -12.92 20.18
N HIS A 175 12.93 -12.97 19.06
CA HIS A 175 12.27 -11.80 18.49
C HIS A 175 11.10 -11.33 19.38
N TRP A 176 10.97 -10.02 19.59
CA TRP A 176 9.91 -9.45 20.45
C TRP A 176 8.50 -9.60 19.87
N VAL A 177 8.35 -9.52 18.54
CA VAL A 177 7.09 -9.82 17.85
C VAL A 177 6.77 -11.32 17.97
N LYS A 178 5.63 -11.63 18.59
CA LYS A 178 5.11 -12.98 18.84
C LYS A 178 4.00 -13.42 17.89
N GLY A 179 3.49 -12.50 17.07
CA GLY A 179 2.48 -12.77 16.05
C GLY A 179 2.45 -11.66 15.01
N GLN A 180 2.32 -12.03 13.74
CA GLN A 180 2.29 -11.08 12.64
C GLN A 180 1.21 -11.45 11.63
N ARG A 181 0.47 -10.46 11.15
CA ARG A 181 -0.44 -10.58 10.01
C ARG A 181 -0.25 -9.40 9.07
N TYR A 182 -0.74 -9.57 7.85
CA TYR A 182 -0.72 -8.57 6.80
C TYR A 182 -2.14 -8.41 6.26
N LEU A 183 -2.61 -7.17 6.13
CA LEU A 183 -3.86 -6.86 5.45
C LEU A 183 -3.53 -6.35 4.04
N PRO A 184 -4.01 -7.02 2.97
CA PRO A 184 -3.68 -6.67 1.60
C PRO A 184 -4.44 -5.43 1.12
N SER A 185 -4.24 -5.10 -0.16
CA SER A 185 -5.03 -4.08 -0.86
C SER A 185 -6.54 -4.40 -0.83
N PHE A 186 -7.37 -3.37 -0.97
CA PHE A 186 -8.83 -3.46 -0.83
C PHE A 186 -9.60 -3.12 -2.13
N TYR A 187 -8.95 -3.19 -3.29
CA TYR A 187 -9.53 -2.86 -4.60
C TYR A 187 -10.83 -3.60 -4.94
N ASN A 188 -11.04 -4.77 -4.35
CA ASN A 188 -12.16 -5.67 -4.59
C ASN A 188 -13.16 -5.74 -3.43
N GLU A 189 -13.02 -4.88 -2.42
CA GLU A 189 -13.96 -4.84 -1.30
C GLU A 189 -15.32 -4.29 -1.78
N PRO A 190 -16.41 -5.10 -1.74
CA PRO A 190 -17.68 -4.74 -2.36
C PRO A 190 -18.28 -3.43 -1.82
N ASP A 191 -18.15 -3.21 -0.50
CA ASP A 191 -18.69 -2.03 0.16
C ASP A 191 -17.92 -0.76 -0.25
N TYR A 192 -16.61 -0.87 -0.50
CA TYR A 192 -15.79 0.24 -1.02
C TYR A 192 -16.17 0.59 -2.46
N ILE A 193 -16.33 -0.42 -3.32
CA ILE A 193 -16.78 -0.23 -4.71
C ILE A 193 -18.14 0.48 -4.75
N GLN A 194 -19.07 0.04 -3.90
CA GLN A 194 -20.39 0.66 -3.79
C GLN A 194 -20.32 2.11 -3.30
N LEU A 195 -19.46 2.39 -2.31
CA LEU A 195 -19.23 3.75 -1.81
C LEU A 195 -18.70 4.67 -2.92
N LEU A 196 -17.70 4.22 -3.70
CA LEU A 196 -17.15 5.01 -4.81
C LEU A 196 -18.22 5.34 -5.86
N GLY A 197 -19.05 4.37 -6.24
CA GLY A 197 -20.18 4.60 -7.14
C GLY A 197 -21.19 5.62 -6.58
N GLN A 198 -21.51 5.51 -5.29
CA GLN A 198 -22.41 6.43 -4.61
C GLN A 198 -21.86 7.86 -4.57
N LEU A 199 -20.57 8.03 -4.24
CA LEU A 199 -19.92 9.35 -4.22
C LEU A 199 -20.00 10.04 -5.59
N VAL A 200 -19.77 9.30 -6.68
CA VAL A 200 -19.87 9.81 -8.05
C VAL A 200 -21.31 10.22 -8.37
N GLU A 201 -22.27 9.36 -8.07
CA GLU A 201 -23.70 9.65 -8.28
C GLU A 201 -24.14 10.89 -7.51
N ASP A 202 -23.80 11.01 -6.23
CA ASP A 202 -24.15 12.15 -5.39
C ASP A 202 -23.56 13.45 -5.90
N LYS A 203 -22.30 13.42 -6.34
CA LYS A 203 -21.65 14.59 -6.94
C LYS A 203 -22.37 15.03 -8.22
N ILE A 204 -22.71 14.09 -9.10
CA ILE A 204 -23.44 14.36 -10.34
C ILE A 204 -24.84 14.92 -10.04
N GLN A 205 -25.58 14.31 -9.09
CA GLN A 205 -26.91 14.78 -8.70
C GLN A 205 -26.86 16.21 -8.15
N LYS A 206 -25.84 16.53 -7.35
CA LYS A 206 -25.69 17.83 -6.72
C LYS A 206 -25.32 18.93 -7.72
N GLU A 207 -24.42 18.65 -8.67
CA GLU A 207 -23.75 19.70 -9.45
C GLU A 207 -24.08 19.70 -10.95
N LEU A 208 -24.47 18.57 -11.54
CA LEU A 208 -24.54 18.42 -13.00
C LEU A 208 -25.94 18.09 -13.54
N ILE A 209 -26.78 17.38 -12.78
CA ILE A 209 -28.04 16.83 -13.32
C ILE A 209 -29.06 17.90 -13.76
N GLN A 210 -28.95 19.13 -13.24
CA GLN A 210 -29.82 20.24 -13.64
C GLN A 210 -29.45 20.81 -15.02
N ALA A 211 -28.19 20.65 -15.44
CA ALA A 211 -27.64 21.26 -16.65
C ALA A 211 -27.38 20.25 -17.78
N TYR A 212 -27.21 18.97 -17.46
CA TYR A 212 -26.78 17.95 -18.41
C TYR A 212 -27.62 16.68 -18.31
N LEU A 213 -27.91 16.07 -19.46
CA LEU A 213 -28.45 14.71 -19.50
C LEU A 213 -27.36 13.72 -19.05
N PRO A 214 -27.71 12.58 -18.43
CA PRO A 214 -26.72 11.56 -18.06
C PRO A 214 -25.83 11.10 -19.22
N SER A 215 -26.35 11.04 -20.44
CA SER A 215 -25.57 10.69 -21.65
C SER A 215 -24.58 11.76 -22.10
N GLN A 216 -24.61 12.95 -21.51
CA GLN A 216 -23.69 14.06 -21.79
C GLN A 216 -22.64 14.24 -20.69
N ILE A 217 -22.66 13.41 -19.65
CA ILE A 217 -21.71 13.46 -18.55
C ILE A 217 -20.68 12.35 -18.77
N GLY A 218 -19.44 12.76 -19.02
CA GLY A 218 -18.29 11.85 -19.07
C GLY A 218 -17.71 11.66 -17.67
N ILE A 219 -17.35 10.42 -17.33
CA ILE A 219 -16.72 10.07 -16.05
C ILE A 219 -15.36 9.44 -16.34
N VAL A 220 -14.29 10.09 -15.84
CA VAL A 220 -12.94 9.55 -15.83
C VAL A 220 -12.67 9.00 -14.44
N LEU A 221 -12.67 7.67 -14.33
CA LEU A 221 -12.32 6.96 -13.11
C LEU A 221 -10.79 6.78 -13.10
N MET A 222 -10.12 7.55 -12.23
CA MET A 222 -8.68 7.69 -12.24
C MET A 222 -7.98 6.70 -11.32
N ASN A 223 -6.97 6.02 -11.87
CA ASN A 223 -6.02 5.19 -11.14
C ASN A 223 -4.61 5.78 -11.27
N HIS A 224 -3.73 5.42 -10.33
CA HIS A 224 -2.31 5.74 -10.46
C HIS A 224 -1.72 5.04 -11.69
N GLY A 225 -0.92 5.76 -12.48
CA GLY A 225 -0.24 5.21 -13.64
C GLY A 225 0.71 4.08 -13.28
N CYS A 226 0.74 3.02 -14.09
CA CYS A 226 1.59 1.86 -13.85
C CYS A 226 2.52 1.61 -15.04
N PRO A 227 3.81 1.34 -14.82
CA PRO A 227 4.72 0.94 -15.89
C PRO A 227 4.42 -0.49 -16.33
N HIS A 228 4.31 -0.75 -17.64
CA HIS A 228 4.05 -2.10 -18.15
C HIS A 228 5.20 -3.08 -17.88
N LYS A 229 6.44 -2.57 -17.78
CA LYS A 229 7.67 -3.36 -17.62
C LYS A 229 8.22 -3.23 -16.20
N ALA A 230 7.50 -3.77 -15.22
CA ALA A 230 7.88 -3.75 -13.80
C ALA A 230 8.54 -5.07 -13.33
N LYS A 231 9.57 -5.57 -14.05
CA LYS A 231 10.24 -6.86 -13.78
C LYS A 231 9.27 -8.06 -13.62
N GLY A 232 8.13 -8.02 -14.29
CA GLY A 232 7.10 -9.07 -14.26
C GLY A 232 6.01 -8.90 -13.20
N PHE A 233 6.05 -7.85 -12.38
CA PHE A 233 4.98 -7.55 -11.42
C PHE A 233 3.86 -6.74 -12.07
N THR A 234 2.70 -7.36 -12.31
CA THR A 234 1.54 -6.72 -12.96
C THR A 234 0.38 -6.42 -12.01
N SER A 235 0.48 -6.77 -10.72
CA SER A 235 -0.61 -6.61 -9.75
C SER A 235 -1.19 -5.19 -9.74
N GLY A 236 -0.34 -4.16 -9.79
CA GLY A 236 -0.80 -2.77 -9.82
C GLY A 236 -1.63 -2.42 -11.07
N ILE A 237 -1.40 -3.06 -12.20
CA ILE A 237 -2.21 -2.89 -13.42
C ILE A 237 -3.51 -3.70 -13.30
N ASP A 238 -3.38 -4.98 -12.95
CA ASP A 238 -4.49 -5.94 -12.95
C ASP A 238 -5.55 -5.56 -11.91
N GLU A 239 -5.13 -5.22 -10.68
CA GLU A 239 -6.05 -4.79 -9.61
C GLU A 239 -6.70 -3.44 -9.92
N SER A 240 -5.96 -2.48 -10.48
CA SER A 240 -6.51 -1.19 -10.89
C SER A 240 -7.56 -1.32 -11.99
N GLN A 241 -7.33 -2.22 -12.96
CA GLN A 241 -8.30 -2.51 -14.01
C GLN A 241 -9.55 -3.20 -13.45
N ALA A 242 -9.38 -4.14 -12.53
CA ALA A 242 -10.49 -4.80 -11.86
C ALA A 242 -11.32 -3.83 -11.01
N LEU A 243 -10.69 -2.91 -10.28
CA LEU A 243 -11.37 -1.84 -9.54
C LEU A 243 -12.18 -0.95 -10.49
N TYR A 244 -11.54 -0.47 -11.56
CA TYR A 244 -12.19 0.37 -12.57
C TYR A 244 -13.46 -0.31 -13.10
N GLU A 245 -13.37 -1.57 -13.51
CA GLU A 245 -14.50 -2.28 -14.09
C GLU A 245 -15.64 -2.43 -13.08
N GLN A 246 -15.32 -2.80 -11.84
CA GLN A 246 -16.31 -2.96 -10.79
C GLN A 246 -17.03 -1.64 -10.44
N VAL A 247 -16.29 -0.53 -10.32
CA VAL A 247 -16.91 0.79 -10.08
C VAL A 247 -17.73 1.23 -11.29
N ARG A 248 -17.21 1.04 -12.51
CA ARG A 248 -17.91 1.35 -13.77
C ARG A 248 -19.25 0.62 -13.86
N GLU A 249 -19.32 -0.65 -13.49
CA GLU A 249 -20.57 -1.44 -13.55
C GLU A 249 -21.68 -0.85 -12.65
N THR A 250 -21.31 -0.18 -11.55
CA THR A 250 -22.29 0.52 -10.70
C THR A 250 -22.91 1.76 -11.37
N LEU A 251 -22.23 2.34 -12.38
CA LEU A 251 -22.55 3.65 -12.98
C LEU A 251 -23.05 3.54 -14.44
N ILE A 252 -22.58 2.54 -15.20
CA ILE A 252 -22.65 2.51 -16.68
C ILE A 252 -24.07 2.49 -17.24
N ASN A 253 -25.02 1.88 -16.52
CA ASN A 253 -26.43 1.82 -16.94
C ASN A 253 -27.11 3.20 -16.94
N ARG A 254 -26.54 4.17 -16.22
CA ARG A 254 -27.03 5.54 -16.17
C ARG A 254 -26.15 6.50 -16.97
N TYR A 255 -24.84 6.34 -16.89
CA TYR A 255 -23.85 7.17 -17.58
C TYR A 255 -23.09 6.33 -18.61
N PRO A 256 -23.40 6.44 -19.91
CA PRO A 256 -22.77 5.61 -20.94
C PRO A 256 -21.33 6.04 -21.29
N LEU A 257 -20.89 7.23 -20.85
CA LEU A 257 -19.58 7.79 -21.16
C LEU A 257 -18.65 7.65 -19.95
N ILE A 258 -18.03 6.48 -19.80
CA ILE A 258 -17.08 6.20 -18.71
C ILE A 258 -15.78 5.69 -19.30
N SER A 259 -14.65 6.17 -18.79
CA SER A 259 -13.33 5.71 -19.16
C SER A 259 -12.43 5.59 -17.95
N VAL A 260 -11.52 4.61 -17.96
CA VAL A 260 -10.37 4.62 -17.06
C VAL A 260 -9.44 5.77 -17.46
N GLY A 261 -8.87 6.46 -16.48
CA GLY A 261 -7.81 7.44 -16.71
C GLY A 261 -6.60 7.11 -15.84
N TRP A 262 -5.42 7.05 -16.43
CA TRP A 262 -4.20 6.81 -15.66
C TRP A 262 -3.47 8.13 -15.38
N LEU A 263 -3.20 8.42 -14.11
CA LEU A 263 -2.33 9.51 -13.68
C LEU A 263 -0.87 9.05 -13.83
N ASN A 264 -0.33 9.25 -15.03
CA ASN A 264 1.02 8.81 -15.37
C ASN A 264 2.05 9.90 -15.05
N HIS A 265 3.23 9.45 -14.67
CA HIS A 265 4.38 10.32 -14.46
C HIS A 265 5.10 10.62 -15.78
N ASP A 266 5.61 11.84 -15.92
CA ASP A 266 6.37 12.29 -17.10
C ASP A 266 7.83 11.80 -17.08
N THR A 267 8.01 10.48 -17.06
CA THR A 267 9.33 9.85 -17.11
C THR A 267 9.65 9.34 -18.52
N PRO A 268 10.66 9.92 -19.21
CA PRO A 268 11.06 9.45 -20.53
C PRO A 268 11.40 7.96 -20.53
N LEU A 269 11.10 7.28 -21.64
CA LEU A 269 11.46 5.87 -21.90
C LEU A 269 10.69 4.82 -21.07
N ILE A 270 9.73 5.22 -20.24
CA ILE A 270 8.83 4.29 -19.54
C ILE A 270 7.51 4.19 -20.31
N GLU A 271 7.10 2.96 -20.63
CA GLU A 271 5.80 2.66 -21.23
C GLU A 271 4.74 2.56 -20.12
N TRP A 272 3.99 3.64 -19.93
CA TRP A 272 2.91 3.73 -18.95
C TRP A 272 1.57 3.22 -19.47
N THR A 273 0.67 2.85 -18.55
CA THR A 273 -0.72 2.51 -18.81
C THR A 273 -1.47 3.59 -19.61
N GLN A 274 -2.43 3.18 -20.43
CA GLN A 274 -3.20 4.05 -21.31
C GLN A 274 -4.70 3.71 -21.26
N PRO A 275 -5.60 4.66 -21.57
CA PRO A 275 -5.30 6.08 -21.86
C PRO A 275 -4.92 6.86 -20.58
N ASN A 276 -3.95 7.77 -20.68
CA ASN A 276 -3.73 8.72 -19.57
C ASN A 276 -5.01 9.56 -19.32
N ALA A 277 -5.16 10.11 -18.11
CA ALA A 277 -6.40 10.79 -17.72
C ALA A 277 -6.80 11.95 -18.66
N GLN A 278 -5.84 12.71 -19.19
CA GLN A 278 -6.11 13.75 -20.18
C GLN A 278 -6.64 13.18 -21.51
N LEU A 279 -6.06 12.08 -22.01
CA LEU A 279 -6.51 11.40 -23.23
C LEU A 279 -7.89 10.78 -23.04
N ALA A 280 -8.14 10.16 -21.87
CA ALA A 280 -9.45 9.63 -21.50
C ALA A 280 -10.52 10.72 -21.58
N ALA A 281 -10.26 11.89 -20.98
CA ALA A 281 -11.17 13.03 -21.04
C ALA A 281 -11.37 13.56 -22.47
N ASN A 282 -10.31 13.70 -23.28
CA ASN A 282 -10.42 14.09 -24.68
C ASN A 282 -11.33 13.14 -25.46
N ASN A 283 -11.15 11.83 -25.31
CA ASN A 283 -11.96 10.82 -25.98
C ASN A 283 -13.44 10.93 -25.60
N LEU A 284 -13.75 11.15 -24.30
CA LEU A 284 -15.13 11.34 -23.85
C LEU A 284 -15.76 12.63 -24.42
N ILE A 285 -14.99 13.73 -24.52
CA ILE A 285 -15.44 14.98 -25.13
C ILE A 285 -15.75 14.78 -26.62
N GLU A 286 -14.90 14.06 -27.35
CA GLU A 286 -15.10 13.73 -28.77
C GLU A 286 -16.35 12.85 -28.99
N LEU A 287 -16.68 11.99 -28.03
CA LEU A 287 -17.91 11.18 -28.02
C LEU A 287 -19.17 11.99 -27.65
N GLY A 288 -19.02 13.26 -27.28
CA GLY A 288 -20.15 14.19 -27.06
C GLY A 288 -20.38 14.60 -25.61
N ALA A 289 -19.48 14.27 -24.68
CA ALA A 289 -19.56 14.78 -23.32
C ALA A 289 -19.55 16.31 -23.28
N LYS A 290 -20.35 16.88 -22.36
CA LYS A 290 -20.50 18.32 -22.08
C LYS A 290 -20.10 18.69 -20.65
N ALA A 291 -20.01 17.69 -19.78
CA ALA A 291 -19.34 17.76 -18.50
C ALA A 291 -18.42 16.56 -18.33
N ILE A 292 -17.28 16.74 -17.65
CA ILE A 292 -16.33 15.68 -17.30
C ILE A 292 -16.13 15.67 -15.79
N VAL A 293 -16.35 14.50 -15.18
CA VAL A 293 -16.06 14.22 -13.77
C VAL A 293 -14.77 13.43 -13.69
N PHE A 294 -13.82 13.89 -12.87
CA PHE A 294 -12.57 13.19 -12.55
C PHE A 294 -12.67 12.64 -11.13
N MET A 295 -12.72 11.31 -10.98
CA MET A 295 -12.82 10.63 -9.69
C MET A 295 -11.57 9.78 -9.42
N PRO A 296 -10.72 10.11 -8.42
CA PRO A 296 -9.52 9.35 -8.09
C PRO A 296 -9.83 8.04 -7.33
N ILE A 297 -10.34 7.03 -8.03
CA ILE A 297 -10.71 5.73 -7.43
C ILE A 297 -9.50 4.93 -6.90
N GLY A 298 -8.33 5.10 -7.52
CA GLY A 298 -7.10 4.40 -7.14
C GLY A 298 -6.37 5.01 -5.93
N PHE A 299 -6.94 6.06 -5.32
CA PHE A 299 -6.34 6.79 -4.21
C PHE A 299 -7.34 6.86 -3.04
N ALA A 300 -6.86 6.52 -1.85
CA ALA A 300 -7.67 6.59 -0.63
C ALA A 300 -7.54 7.93 0.10
N THR A 301 -6.45 8.66 -0.15
CA THR A 301 -6.05 9.86 0.58
C THR A 301 -5.56 10.87 -0.43
N GLU A 302 -6.06 12.10 -0.34
CA GLU A 302 -5.58 13.20 -1.17
C GLU A 302 -4.06 13.36 -1.11
N ASN A 303 -3.48 13.70 -2.26
CA ASN A 303 -2.05 13.87 -2.42
C ASN A 303 -1.76 14.93 -3.50
N HIS A 304 -0.49 15.21 -3.79
CA HIS A 304 -0.16 16.21 -4.82
C HIS A 304 -0.66 15.82 -6.22
N GLU A 305 -0.67 14.54 -6.59
CA GLU A 305 -1.14 14.07 -7.89
C GLU A 305 -2.66 14.28 -8.05
N THR A 306 -3.45 13.90 -7.04
CA THR A 306 -4.92 14.04 -7.11
C THR A 306 -5.38 15.48 -7.07
N LEU A 307 -4.53 16.39 -6.59
CA LEU A 307 -4.81 17.82 -6.52
C LEU A 307 -4.21 18.58 -7.71
N LEU A 308 -2.88 18.65 -7.81
CA LEU A 308 -2.16 19.48 -8.76
C LEU A 308 -2.15 18.88 -10.17
N ASP A 309 -1.83 17.60 -10.33
CA ASP A 309 -1.76 17.01 -11.68
C ASP A 309 -3.13 16.97 -12.34
N VAL A 310 -4.17 16.64 -11.55
CA VAL A 310 -5.55 16.69 -12.03
C VAL A 310 -5.96 18.13 -12.37
N GLU A 311 -5.57 19.13 -11.56
CA GLU A 311 -5.82 20.54 -11.87
C GLU A 311 -5.14 20.94 -13.19
N HIS A 312 -3.87 20.59 -13.38
CA HIS A 312 -3.12 20.84 -14.62
C HIS A 312 -3.78 20.19 -15.84
N ILE A 313 -4.25 18.94 -15.71
CA ILE A 313 -5.00 18.24 -16.75
C ILE A 313 -6.29 19.01 -17.08
N ILE A 314 -7.06 19.42 -16.07
CA ILE A 314 -8.29 20.19 -16.25
C ILE A 314 -8.01 21.53 -16.91
N GLU A 315 -6.97 22.25 -16.53
CA GLU A 315 -6.59 23.51 -17.15
C GLU A 315 -6.19 23.34 -18.62
N ALA A 316 -5.41 22.31 -18.93
CA ALA A 316 -5.02 21.99 -20.30
C ALA A 316 -6.25 21.68 -21.17
N LEU A 317 -7.21 20.93 -20.63
CA LEU A 317 -8.47 20.64 -21.29
C LEU A 317 -9.33 21.90 -21.46
N ARG A 318 -9.44 22.75 -20.43
CA ARG A 318 -10.23 23.99 -20.45
C ARG A 318 -9.71 25.00 -21.47
N ARG A 319 -8.39 25.04 -21.71
CA ARG A 319 -7.78 25.85 -22.78
C ARG A 319 -8.21 25.39 -24.18
N LYS A 320 -8.48 24.09 -24.35
CA LYS A 320 -8.89 23.49 -25.64
C LYS A 320 -10.41 23.47 -25.83
N TYR A 321 -11.16 23.23 -24.76
CA TYR A 321 -12.62 23.09 -24.75
C TYR A 321 -13.24 23.93 -23.61
N SER A 322 -13.29 25.24 -23.82
CA SER A 322 -13.73 26.21 -22.81
C SER A 322 -15.22 26.08 -22.42
N GLU A 323 -16.02 25.41 -23.25
CA GLU A 323 -17.46 25.21 -23.06
C GLU A 323 -17.82 23.98 -22.22
N ILE A 324 -16.83 23.13 -21.91
CA ILE A 324 -17.01 21.91 -21.14
C ILE A 324 -16.94 22.23 -19.65
N THR A 325 -17.87 21.68 -18.88
CA THR A 325 -17.80 21.74 -17.41
C THR A 325 -16.86 20.66 -16.89
N TYR A 326 -15.97 21.01 -15.97
CA TYR A 326 -15.02 20.07 -15.36
C TYR A 326 -15.25 20.02 -13.86
N VAL A 327 -15.35 18.80 -13.33
CA VAL A 327 -15.52 18.53 -11.91
C VAL A 327 -14.39 17.62 -11.44
N GLN A 328 -13.56 18.13 -10.54
CA GLN A 328 -12.59 17.35 -9.78
C GLN A 328 -13.27 16.84 -8.51
N MET A 329 -13.27 15.54 -8.29
CA MET A 329 -13.72 14.93 -7.05
C MET A 329 -12.54 14.69 -6.10
N GLU A 330 -12.85 14.68 -4.82
CA GLU A 330 -11.92 14.27 -3.76
C GLU A 330 -11.78 12.74 -3.75
N CYS A 331 -10.66 12.23 -3.23
CA CYS A 331 -10.57 10.84 -2.79
C CYS A 331 -11.56 10.58 -1.62
N VAL A 332 -11.66 9.32 -1.23
CA VAL A 332 -12.54 8.91 -0.13
C VAL A 332 -12.11 9.52 1.22
N ASN A 333 -10.83 9.84 1.42
CA ASN A 333 -10.30 10.55 2.59
C ASN A 333 -10.80 9.97 3.93
N ASP A 334 -11.27 10.84 4.81
CA ASP A 334 -11.83 10.53 6.12
C ASP A 334 -13.36 10.34 6.08
N HIS A 335 -13.92 9.92 4.93
CA HIS A 335 -15.35 9.62 4.83
C HIS A 335 -15.77 8.60 5.91
N PRO A 336 -16.80 8.88 6.74
CA PRO A 336 -17.12 8.03 7.89
C PRO A 336 -17.36 6.56 7.55
N GLU A 337 -18.03 6.30 6.43
CA GLU A 337 -18.27 4.91 5.98
C GLU A 337 -16.97 4.19 5.61
N PHE A 338 -16.02 4.89 5.00
CA PHE A 338 -14.71 4.32 4.66
C PHE A 338 -13.89 4.02 5.91
N LEU A 339 -13.87 4.91 6.90
CA LEU A 339 -13.16 4.67 8.16
C LEU A 339 -13.68 3.43 8.88
N LYS A 340 -15.00 3.23 8.86
CA LYS A 340 -15.63 2.04 9.40
C LYS A 340 -15.26 0.78 8.61
N MET A 341 -15.33 0.82 7.27
CA MET A 341 -14.92 -0.30 6.40
C MET A 341 -13.47 -0.71 6.65
N ALA A 342 -12.55 0.27 6.67
CA ALA A 342 -11.13 0.04 6.92
C ALA A 342 -10.86 -0.61 8.29
N ALA A 343 -11.59 -0.21 9.34
CA ALA A 343 -11.53 -0.90 10.63
C ALA A 343 -12.11 -2.33 10.56
N ASP A 344 -13.21 -2.52 9.83
CA ASP A 344 -13.87 -3.81 9.70
C ASP A 344 -13.00 -4.84 8.95
N TRP A 345 -12.25 -4.44 7.94
CA TRP A 345 -11.31 -5.31 7.23
C TRP A 345 -10.17 -5.82 8.12
N ALA A 346 -9.75 -5.05 9.12
CA ALA A 346 -8.71 -5.44 10.07
C ALA A 346 -9.21 -6.44 11.14
N ASN A 347 -10.52 -6.42 11.45
CA ASN A 347 -11.10 -7.22 12.54
C ASN A 347 -10.80 -8.73 12.46
N PRO A 348 -10.91 -9.42 11.31
CA PRO A 348 -10.57 -10.84 11.21
C PRO A 348 -9.11 -11.13 11.53
N GLN A 349 -8.18 -10.28 11.07
CA GLN A 349 -6.75 -10.47 11.31
C GLN A 349 -6.38 -10.21 12.77
N ILE A 350 -7.00 -9.21 13.39
CA ILE A 350 -6.83 -8.91 14.83
C ILE A 350 -7.35 -10.08 15.68
N ASP A 351 -8.51 -10.65 15.35
CA ASP A 351 -9.06 -11.81 16.05
C ASP A 351 -8.11 -13.01 15.99
N VAL A 352 -7.58 -13.31 14.81
CA VAL A 352 -6.57 -14.36 14.62
C VAL A 352 -5.32 -14.08 15.46
N LEU A 353 -4.81 -12.86 15.46
CA LEU A 353 -3.65 -12.47 16.28
C LEU A 353 -3.91 -12.71 17.76
N PHE A 354 -5.09 -12.37 18.29
CA PHE A 354 -5.40 -12.62 19.71
C PHE A 354 -5.50 -14.11 20.06
N ASN A 355 -5.95 -14.94 19.12
CA ASN A 355 -6.14 -16.39 19.31
C ASN A 355 -4.88 -17.22 18.97
N GLU A 356 -3.90 -16.64 18.28
CA GLU A 356 -2.63 -17.29 17.97
C GLU A 356 -1.76 -17.43 19.23
N MET A 357 -1.28 -18.66 19.47
CA MET A 357 -0.26 -18.90 20.49
C MET A 357 1.01 -18.16 20.12
N ALA A 358 1.66 -17.51 21.10
CA ALA A 358 2.90 -16.78 20.87
C ALA A 358 3.93 -17.67 20.16
N LEU A 359 4.37 -17.25 18.98
CA LEU A 359 5.46 -17.89 18.26
C LEU A 359 6.78 -17.35 18.79
N ALA A 360 7.62 -18.24 19.34
CA ALA A 360 9.00 -17.91 19.64
C ALA A 360 9.81 -17.98 18.33
N VAL A 361 10.13 -16.83 17.76
CA VAL A 361 11.03 -16.73 16.61
C VAL A 361 12.45 -16.52 17.15
N ASN A 362 13.34 -17.49 16.93
CA ASN A 362 14.76 -17.40 17.29
C ASN A 362 15.61 -17.22 16.02
N PRO A 363 16.10 -16.00 15.74
CA PRO A 363 16.90 -15.72 14.53
C PRO A 363 18.19 -16.56 14.44
N ALA A 364 18.80 -16.95 15.56
CA ALA A 364 20.05 -17.71 15.57
C ALA A 364 19.91 -19.12 14.96
N LEU A 365 18.71 -19.69 14.95
CA LEU A 365 18.45 -21.00 14.33
C LEU A 365 18.52 -20.99 12.80
N ALA A 366 18.40 -19.82 12.15
CA ALA A 366 18.47 -19.72 10.69
C ALA A 366 19.87 -20.06 10.13
N ASN A 367 20.94 -19.78 10.88
CA ASN A 367 22.33 -20.04 10.47
C ASN A 367 22.79 -21.49 10.73
N VAL A 368 22.09 -22.23 11.59
CA VAL A 368 22.45 -23.62 11.91
C VAL A 368 21.99 -24.56 10.80
N HIS A 369 20.84 -24.32 10.19
CA HIS A 369 20.31 -25.17 9.12
C HIS A 369 21.01 -25.01 7.77
N SER A 370 21.79 -23.94 7.54
CA SER A 370 22.54 -23.76 6.29
C SER A 370 23.91 -24.43 6.26
N HIS A 371 24.39 -24.98 7.38
CA HIS A 371 25.76 -25.54 7.48
C HIS A 371 25.85 -27.07 7.52
N ASP A 372 24.74 -27.81 7.64
CA ASP A 372 24.77 -29.27 7.82
C ASP A 372 24.71 -30.10 6.52
N ASP A 373 24.59 -29.50 5.33
CA ASP A 373 24.47 -30.24 4.05
C ASP A 373 25.75 -30.32 3.18
N HIS A 374 26.92 -30.05 3.76
CA HIS A 374 28.21 -30.25 3.07
C HIS A 374 29.03 -31.42 3.62
N HIS A 375 28.43 -32.61 3.71
CA HIS A 375 29.20 -33.85 3.74
C HIS A 375 29.64 -34.24 2.32
N HIS A 376 30.84 -33.76 1.94
CA HIS A 376 31.58 -34.25 0.79
C HIS A 376 31.86 -35.76 0.93
N HIS A 377 31.14 -36.60 0.19
CA HIS A 377 31.57 -37.96 -0.10
C HIS A 377 32.71 -37.92 -1.12
N SER A 378 33.95 -38.13 -0.67
CA SER A 378 35.05 -38.49 -1.57
C SER A 378 34.89 -39.94 -2.00
N HIS A 379 34.49 -40.15 -3.26
CA HIS A 379 34.59 -41.46 -3.90
C HIS A 379 35.97 -41.58 -4.55
N ASP A 380 36.83 -42.39 -3.92
CA ASP A 380 38.02 -42.94 -4.56
C ASP A 380 37.58 -43.89 -5.70
N HIS A 381 38.03 -43.58 -6.92
CA HIS A 381 37.87 -44.43 -8.09
C HIS A 381 39.12 -45.28 -8.25
N ASP A 382 39.06 -46.53 -7.80
CA ASP A 382 40.01 -47.57 -8.23
C ASP A 382 39.57 -48.16 -9.58
N HIS A 383 40.47 -48.03 -10.56
CA HIS A 383 40.36 -48.59 -11.88
C HIS A 383 40.61 -50.11 -11.87
N HIS A 384 39.67 -50.89 -12.40
CA HIS A 384 40.00 -52.18 -12.99
C HIS A 384 39.25 -52.40 -14.31
N HIS A 385 40.04 -52.54 -15.37
CA HIS A 385 39.66 -53.00 -16.70
C HIS A 385 39.10 -54.44 -16.65
N HIS A 386 38.08 -54.73 -17.46
CA HIS A 386 38.19 -55.79 -18.48
C HIS A 386 37.00 -55.76 -19.46
N HIS A 387 37.36 -56.06 -20.72
CA HIS A 387 36.58 -56.13 -21.94
C HIS A 387 35.42 -57.15 -21.88
N ASP A 388 34.31 -56.92 -22.61
CA ASP A 388 34.04 -57.68 -23.85
C ASP A 388 32.92 -57.07 -24.71
N HIS A 389 33.03 -57.35 -26.02
CA HIS A 389 32.22 -56.89 -27.13
C HIS A 389 30.85 -57.57 -27.23
N GLY A 390 29.86 -56.86 -27.78
CA GLY A 390 28.54 -57.43 -28.05
C GLY A 390 27.58 -56.54 -28.86
N HIS A 391 27.96 -56.26 -30.11
CA HIS A 391 27.10 -56.29 -31.31
C HIS A 391 25.60 -55.88 -31.29
N HIS A 392 25.30 -54.99 -32.25
CA HIS A 392 24.19 -55.00 -33.23
C HIS A 392 22.94 -54.09 -33.08
N HIS A 393 22.88 -53.18 -34.06
CA HIS A 393 21.77 -52.77 -34.95
C HIS A 393 20.52 -52.05 -34.45
N HIS A 394 20.42 -50.79 -34.90
CA HIS A 394 19.37 -50.21 -35.75
C HIS A 394 17.95 -50.79 -35.65
N HIS A 395 17.01 -49.95 -35.21
CA HIS A 395 16.09 -49.30 -36.14
C HIS A 395 15.61 -47.95 -35.62
#